data_AF-H2YSB4-F1
#
_entry.id   AF-H2YSB4-F1
#
_cell.length_a   1.000
_cell.length_b   1.000
_cell.length_c   1.000
_cell.angle_alpha   90.00
_cell.angle_beta   90.00
_cell.angle_gamma   90.00
#
_symmetry.space_group_name_H-M   'P 1'
#
loop_
_entity.id
_entity.type
_entity.pdbx_description
1 polymer ?
#
loop_
_entity_poly.entity_id
_entity_poly.type
_entity_poly.pdbx_seq_one_letter_code
_entity_poly.pdbx_strand_id
1 'polypeptide(L)' 'MKIIAILCFIGFVVLTKSQGPDCSQFSGETYESCQAQTEQPVCSANGDIYINPCMFCGAKSQNSSITYGGTC' A
#
# COMPACT_ATOMS: atom_id res chain seq x y z
N MET A 1 5.85 37.08 16.53
CA MET A 1 7.30 36.76 16.68
C MET A 1 7.42 35.23 16.79
N LYS A 2 7.57 34.47 15.71
CA LYS A 2 8.74 34.36 14.85
C LYS A 2 8.32 34.43 13.38
N ILE A 3 8.74 35.52 12.74
CA ILE A 3 9.12 35.48 11.33
C ILE A 3 10.49 34.76 11.31
N ILE A 4 10.85 34.11 10.20
CA ILE A 4 12.17 33.49 9.89
C ILE A 4 12.20 31.94 10.00
N ALA A 5 11.61 31.27 9.01
CA ALA A 5 12.06 29.99 8.42
C ALA A 5 11.35 29.83 7.05
N ILE A 6 11.59 30.76 6.11
CA ILE A 6 12.64 30.58 5.10
C ILE A 6 12.31 29.35 4.23
N LEU A 7 11.63 29.59 3.11
CA LEU A 7 12.04 29.23 1.74
C LEU A 7 12.55 27.80 1.43
N CYS A 8 12.39 26.81 2.32
CA CYS A 8 12.60 25.37 2.04
C CYS A 8 11.30 24.63 1.72
N PHE A 9 10.14 25.27 1.84
CA PHE A 9 8.85 24.67 1.51
C PHE A 9 8.43 24.89 0.05
N ILE A 10 9.29 25.54 -0.74
CA ILE A 10 9.10 25.75 -2.18
C ILE A 10 9.53 24.46 -2.89
N GLY A 11 8.67 23.44 -2.92
CA GLY A 11 8.83 22.29 -3.81
C GLY A 11 8.55 20.88 -3.29
N PHE A 12 7.85 20.67 -2.16
CA PHE A 12 7.80 19.31 -1.56
C PHE A 12 6.44 18.60 -1.44
N VAL A 13 5.30 19.18 -1.78
CA VAL A 13 4.02 18.59 -1.34
C VAL A 13 3.02 18.39 -2.47
N VAL A 14 3.32 17.53 -3.44
CA VAL A 14 2.41 16.46 -3.94
C VAL A 14 3.24 15.37 -4.65
N LEU A 15 4.17 14.73 -3.94
CA LEU A 15 4.51 13.34 -4.25
C LEU A 15 3.75 12.49 -3.25
N THR A 16 2.43 12.39 -3.41
CA THR A 16 1.69 11.33 -2.74
C THR A 16 2.15 10.02 -3.39
N LYS A 17 3.27 9.45 -2.91
CA LYS A 17 3.47 8.01 -3.07
C LYS A 17 2.16 7.40 -2.58
N SER A 18 1.46 6.66 -3.44
CA SER A 18 0.34 5.83 -3.01
C SER A 18 0.93 4.83 -2.03
N GLN A 19 0.93 5.17 -0.75
CA GLN A 19 1.45 4.31 0.29
C GLN A 19 0.51 3.11 0.31
N GLY A 20 0.95 2.00 -0.29
CA GLY A 20 0.18 0.76 -0.32
C GLY A 20 -0.08 0.22 1.08
N PRO A 21 -0.86 -0.86 1.21
CA PRO A 21 -1.13 -1.46 2.50
C PRO A 21 0.16 -1.84 3.22
N ASP A 22 0.18 -1.68 4.55
CA ASP A 22 1.31 -2.07 5.37
C ASP A 22 1.36 -3.60 5.51
N CYS A 23 2.19 -4.23 4.68
CA CYS A 23 2.32 -5.68 4.67
C CYS A 23 2.94 -6.28 5.93
N SER A 24 3.51 -5.47 6.84
CA SER A 24 3.98 -5.97 8.13
C SER A 24 2.80 -6.46 9.00
N GLN A 25 1.60 -5.91 8.80
CA GLN A 25 0.38 -6.30 9.51
C GLN A 25 -0.13 -7.69 9.14
N PHE A 26 0.30 -8.24 8.00
CA PHE A 26 -0.12 -9.56 7.51
C PHE A 26 1.00 -10.60 7.58
N SER A 27 2.04 -10.34 8.38
CA SER A 27 3.14 -11.26 8.56
C SER A 27 2.68 -12.53 9.27
N GLY A 28 2.81 -13.68 8.59
CA GLY A 28 2.39 -14.98 9.13
C GLY A 28 0.92 -15.34 8.94
N GLU A 29 0.14 -14.51 8.24
CA GLU A 29 -1.22 -14.84 7.83
C GLU A 29 -1.24 -16.01 6.83
N THR A 30 -2.25 -16.88 6.94
CA THR A 30 -2.49 -17.95 5.97
C THR A 30 -3.50 -17.50 4.92
N TYR A 31 -3.64 -18.29 3.85
CA TYR A 31 -4.66 -18.04 2.85
C TYR A 31 -6.08 -18.07 3.45
N GLU A 32 -6.33 -18.99 4.38
CA GLU A 32 -7.61 -19.12 5.08
C GLU A 32 -7.89 -17.92 5.99
N SER A 33 -6.89 -17.43 6.73
CA SER A 33 -7.06 -16.26 7.58
C SER A 33 -7.26 -14.98 6.76
N CYS A 34 -6.51 -14.81 5.66
CA CYS A 34 -6.72 -13.71 4.72
C CYS A 34 -8.12 -13.73 4.09
N GLN A 35 -8.67 -14.90 3.73
CA GLN A 35 -10.02 -15.00 3.15
C GLN A 35 -11.13 -14.60 4.12
N ALA A 36 -10.93 -14.79 5.42
CA ALA A 36 -11.91 -14.40 6.42
C ALA A 36 -11.94 -12.88 6.70
N GLN A 37 -10.98 -12.12 6.15
CA GLN A 37 -10.94 -10.67 6.32
C GLN A 37 -11.93 -9.95 5.40
N THR A 38 -12.27 -8.71 5.76
CA THR A 38 -13.14 -7.83 4.97
C THR A 38 -12.65 -7.69 3.53
N GLU A 39 -13.56 -7.82 2.58
CA GLU A 39 -13.29 -7.54 1.17
C GLU A 39 -13.02 -6.05 0.96
N GLN A 40 -11.80 -5.73 0.57
CA GLN A 40 -11.30 -4.38 0.30
C GLN A 40 -10.38 -4.45 -0.92
N PRO A 41 -10.94 -4.50 -2.14
CA PRO A 41 -10.17 -4.78 -3.33
C PRO A 41 -8.97 -3.84 -3.50
N VAL A 42 -7.84 -4.41 -3.87
CA VAL A 42 -6.63 -3.65 -4.19
C VAL A 42 -6.03 -4.12 -5.51
N CYS A 43 -5.49 -3.16 -6.25
CA CYS A 43 -4.98 -3.35 -7.59
C CYS A 43 -3.45 -3.35 -7.54
N SER A 44 -2.80 -4.23 -8.29
CA SER A 44 -1.39 -4.06 -8.62
C SER A 44 -1.23 -2.99 -9.71
N ALA A 45 -0.02 -2.45 -9.85
CA ALA A 45 0.30 -1.51 -10.93
C ALA A 45 0.16 -2.12 -12.34
N ASN A 46 0.12 -3.46 -12.43
CA ASN A 46 -0.06 -4.19 -13.69
C ASN A 46 -1.54 -4.54 -13.97
N GLY A 47 -2.45 -4.18 -13.06
CA GLY A 47 -3.90 -4.40 -13.22
C GLY A 47 -4.44 -5.69 -12.62
N ASP A 48 -3.62 -6.47 -11.90
CA ASP A 48 -4.13 -7.62 -11.14
C ASP A 48 -4.95 -7.13 -9.94
N ILE A 49 -6.07 -7.80 -9.66
CA ILE A 49 -6.96 -7.47 -8.56
C ILE A 49 -6.80 -8.51 -7.45
N TYR A 50 -6.66 -8.03 -6.22
CA TYR A 50 -6.65 -8.85 -5.01
C TYR A 50 -7.85 -8.46 -4.17
N ILE A 51 -8.59 -9.45 -3.70
CA ILE A 51 -9.88 -9.25 -3.01
C ILE A 51 -9.75 -8.46 -1.69
N ASN A 52 -8.57 -8.48 -1.07
CA ASN A 52 -8.25 -7.67 0.09
C ASN A 52 -6.73 -7.41 0.21
N PRO A 53 -6.30 -6.50 1.11
CA PRO A 53 -4.89 -6.18 1.33
C PRO A 53 -4.03 -7.35 1.81
N CYS A 54 -4.60 -8.28 2.59
CA CYS A 54 -3.90 -9.47 3.07
C CYS A 54 -3.47 -10.36 1.90
N MET A 55 -4.38 -10.60 0.96
CA MET A 55 -4.13 -11.37 -0.25
C MET A 55 -3.10 -10.71 -1.17
N PHE A 56 -3.14 -9.38 -1.28
CA PHE A 56 -2.10 -8.62 -1.98
C PHE A 56 -0.73 -8.77 -1.31
N CYS A 57 -0.65 -8.62 0.01
CA CYS A 57 0.60 -8.73 0.76
C CYS A 57 1.17 -10.16 0.76
N GLY A 58 0.32 -11.18 0.78
CA GLY A 58 0.72 -12.59 0.63
C GLY A 58 1.27 -12.90 -0.77
N ALA A 59 0.72 -12.29 -1.82
CA ALA A 59 1.28 -12.40 -3.16
C ALA A 59 2.60 -11.62 -3.29
N LYS A 60 2.64 -10.41 -2.73
CA LYS A 60 3.83 -9.55 -2.75
C LYS A 60 5.02 -10.13 -1.97
N SER A 61 4.77 -10.86 -0.89
CA SER A 61 5.82 -11.53 -0.13
C SER A 61 6.48 -12.66 -0.93
N GLN A 62 5.72 -13.32 -1.82
CA GLN A 62 6.22 -14.33 -2.75
C GLN A 62 6.83 -13.71 -4.01
N ASN A 63 6.35 -12.54 -4.43
CA ASN A 63 6.85 -11.82 -5.61
C ASN A 63 6.93 -10.32 -5.34
N SER A 64 8.14 -9.86 -5.01
CA SER A 64 8.44 -8.45 -4.72
C SER A 64 8.22 -7.50 -5.89
N SER A 65 8.08 -8.02 -7.12
CA SER A 65 7.76 -7.20 -8.31
C SER A 65 6.32 -6.68 -8.30
N ILE A 66 5.44 -7.27 -7.48
CA ILE A 66 4.08 -6.79 -7.31
C ILE A 66 4.12 -5.42 -6.63
N THR A 67 3.79 -4.41 -7.42
CA THR A 67 3.73 -3.02 -6.99
C THR A 67 2.28 -2.64 -6.75
N TYR A 68 2.02 -1.88 -5.69
CA TYR A 68 0.68 -1.39 -5.37
C TYR A 68 0.24 -0.37 -6.44
N GLY A 69 -0.90 -0.63 -7.07
CA GLY A 69 -1.53 0.22 -8.08
C GLY A 69 -2.60 1.13 -7.51
N GLY A 70 -3.22 0.76 -6.38
CA GLY A 70 -4.28 1.54 -5.73
C GLY A 70 -5.36 0.66 -5.11
N THR A 71 -6.35 1.29 -4.52
CA THR A 71 -7.63 0.63 -4.21
C THR A 71 -8.36 0.38 -5.52
N CYS A 72 -8.95 -0.81 -5.67
CA CYS A 72 -10.06 -1.00 -6.60
C CYS A 72 -11.37 -0.89 -5.80
#